data_AF-A0AAV6BSD5-F1
#
_entry.id   AF-A0AAV6BSD5-F1
#
_cell.length_a   1.000
_cell.length_b   1.000
_cell.length_c   1.000
_cell.angle_alpha   90.00
_cell.angle_beta   90.00
_cell.angle_gamma   90.00
#
_symmetry.space_group_name_H-M   'P 1'
#
loop_
_entity.id
_entity.type
_entity.pdbx_description
1 polymer ?
#
loop_
_entity_poly.entity_id
_entity_poly.type
_entity_poly.pdbx_seq_one_letter_code
_entity_poly.pdbx_strand_id
1 'polypeptide(L)'
;AGAGTVNECCQLGLPALYIPLPGTRGDEQTANARLVGRAGGCAILPQASLTPALLLERIQSLLADPGRLKEMGERARTLAVPDAAERLVTILLETARR
;
A
#
# COMPACT_ATOMS: atom_id res chain seq x y z
N ALA A 1 -0.19 -7.37 -1.55
CA ALA A 1 -1.36 -6.51 -1.36
C ALA A 1 -2.04 -6.23 -2.69
N GLY A 2 -3.37 -6.31 -2.75
CA GLY A 2 -4.15 -5.97 -3.95
C GLY A 2 -4.11 -4.47 -4.26
N ALA A 3 -4.14 -4.10 -5.54
CA ALA A 3 -3.96 -2.72 -5.98
C ALA A 3 -5.04 -1.76 -5.43
N GLY A 4 -6.31 -2.18 -5.43
CA GLY A 4 -7.42 -1.38 -4.89
C GLY A 4 -7.26 -1.04 -3.42
N THR A 5 -7.03 -2.04 -2.57
CA THR A 5 -6.79 -1.84 -1.13
C THR A 5 -5.57 -0.97 -0.86
N VAL A 6 -4.48 -1.15 -1.63
CA VAL A 6 -3.28 -0.29 -1.50
C VAL A 6 -3.63 1.16 -1.81
N ASN A 7 -4.36 1.41 -2.90
CA ASN A 7 -4.78 2.74 -3.27
C ASN A 7 -5.69 3.36 -2.21
N GLU A 8 -6.67 2.62 -1.69
CA GLU A 8 -7.56 3.09 -0.62
C GLU A 8 -6.80 3.48 0.65
N CYS A 9 -5.85 2.66 1.10
CA CYS A 9 -5.00 3.01 2.24
C CYS A 9 -4.21 4.30 1.98
N CYS A 10 -3.66 4.49 0.78
CA CYS A 10 -2.93 5.71 0.43
C CYS A 10 -3.86 6.93 0.43
N GLN A 11 -5.03 6.83 -0.21
CA GLN A 11 -6.03 7.91 -0.25
C GLN A 11 -6.50 8.34 1.15
N LEU A 12 -6.66 7.37 2.06
CA LEU A 12 -7.06 7.60 3.44
C LEU A 12 -5.89 7.98 4.37
N GLY A 13 -4.64 7.88 3.91
CA GLY A 13 -3.45 8.08 4.73
C GLY A 13 -3.35 7.09 5.89
N LEU A 14 -3.68 5.82 5.64
CA LEU A 14 -3.65 4.77 6.65
C LEU A 14 -2.32 4.00 6.62
N PRO A 15 -1.65 3.83 7.77
CA PRO A 15 -0.53 2.91 7.87
C PRO A 15 -1.02 1.47 7.70
N ALA A 16 -0.19 0.62 7.08
CA ALA A 16 -0.54 -0.79 6.85
C ALA A 16 0.60 -1.76 7.17
N LEU A 17 0.25 -2.98 7.59
CA LEU A 17 1.12 -4.16 7.56
C LEU A 17 0.62 -5.06 6.42
N TYR A 18 1.31 -5.05 5.29
CA TYR A 18 0.94 -5.88 4.15
C TYR A 18 1.55 -7.27 4.24
N ILE A 19 0.73 -8.27 3.98
CA ILE A 19 1.13 -9.68 3.82
C ILE A 19 0.86 -10.07 2.36
N PRO A 20 1.84 -9.94 1.44
CA PRO A 20 1.63 -10.27 0.03
C PRO A 20 1.42 -11.77 -0.18
N LEU A 21 0.40 -12.12 -0.96
CA LEU A 21 0.12 -13.50 -1.37
C LEU A 21 1.24 -14.01 -2.32
N PRO A 22 1.81 -15.20 -2.07
CA PRO A 22 2.81 -15.79 -2.97
C PRO A 22 2.15 -16.29 -4.26
N GLY A 23 2.90 -16.33 -5.36
CA GLY A 23 2.45 -16.98 -6.60
C GLY A 23 1.41 -16.22 -7.43
N THR A 24 1.15 -14.94 -7.12
CA THR A 24 0.47 -14.08 -8.10
C THR A 24 1.33 -13.96 -9.35
N ARG A 25 0.73 -14.04 -10.55
CA ARG A 25 1.46 -13.85 -11.82
C ARG A 25 2.26 -12.54 -11.72
N GLY A 26 3.58 -12.63 -11.83
CA GLY A 26 4.46 -11.45 -11.82
C GLY A 26 4.81 -10.82 -10.46
N ASP A 27 4.43 -11.41 -9.32
CA ASP A 27 4.74 -10.87 -7.97
C ASP A 27 4.14 -9.46 -7.72
N GLU A 28 3.03 -9.15 -8.40
CA GLU A 28 2.36 -7.84 -8.38
C GLU A 28 1.97 -7.39 -6.98
N GLN A 29 1.52 -8.34 -6.15
CA GLN A 29 1.14 -8.03 -4.78
C GLN A 29 2.32 -7.56 -3.92
N THR A 30 3.51 -8.09 -4.15
CA THR A 30 4.73 -7.65 -3.49
C THR A 30 5.20 -6.32 -4.07
N ALA A 31 5.09 -6.13 -5.40
CA ALA A 31 5.41 -4.87 -6.05
C ALA A 31 4.58 -3.71 -5.50
N ASN A 32 3.26 -3.89 -5.36
CA ASN A 32 2.35 -2.91 -4.77
C ASN A 32 2.73 -2.59 -3.31
N ALA A 33 3.02 -3.62 -2.50
CA ALA A 33 3.43 -3.40 -1.12
C ALA A 33 4.78 -2.66 -1.04
N ARG A 34 5.75 -3.01 -1.90
CA ARG A 34 7.06 -2.34 -1.96
C ARG A 34 6.97 -0.87 -2.38
N LEU A 35 6.02 -0.51 -3.24
CA LEU A 35 5.77 0.88 -3.60
C LEU A 35 5.49 1.73 -2.35
N VAL A 36 4.55 1.27 -1.52
CA VAL A 36 4.22 1.96 -0.26
C VAL A 36 5.33 1.85 0.77
N GLY A 37 5.98 0.68 0.87
CA GLY A 37 7.07 0.45 1.81
C GLY A 37 8.28 1.35 1.56
N ARG A 38 8.62 1.59 0.29
CA ARG A 38 9.70 2.53 -0.09
C ARG A 38 9.40 3.97 0.30
N ALA A 39 8.14 4.39 0.27
CA ALA A 39 7.72 5.69 0.78
C ALA A 39 7.72 5.76 2.32
N GLY A 40 7.87 4.63 3.01
CA GLY A 40 7.73 4.53 4.46
C GLY A 40 6.29 4.41 4.93
N GLY A 41 5.32 4.17 4.02
CA GLY A 41 3.90 4.14 4.35
C GLY A 41 3.37 2.83 4.91
N CYS A 42 4.16 1.75 4.82
CA CYS A 42 3.75 0.43 5.30
C CYS A 42 4.93 -0.41 5.77
N ALA A 43 4.62 -1.42 6.58
CA ALA A 43 5.48 -2.56 6.84
C ALA A 43 5.06 -3.74 5.94
N ILE A 44 5.99 -4.64 5.63
CA ILE A 44 5.75 -5.81 4.78
C ILE A 44 6.19 -7.06 5.52
N LEU A 45 5.30 -8.04 5.62
CA LEU A 45 5.56 -9.37 6.15
C LEU A 45 5.28 -10.41 5.05
N PRO A 46 6.30 -10.96 4.39
CA PRO A 46 6.10 -11.98 3.36
C PRO A 46 5.34 -13.19 3.92
N GLN A 47 4.31 -13.66 3.21
CA GLN A 47 3.52 -14.82 3.65
C GLN A 47 4.37 -16.07 3.82
N ALA A 48 5.44 -16.24 3.04
CA ALA A 48 6.38 -17.36 3.17
C ALA A 48 7.10 -17.39 4.54
N SER A 49 7.19 -16.26 5.23
CA SER A 49 7.78 -16.14 6.57
C SER A 49 6.73 -16.01 7.66
N LEU A 50 5.44 -16.03 7.32
CA LEU A 50 4.35 -15.77 8.24
C LEU A 50 4.20 -16.92 9.26
N THR A 51 4.27 -16.56 10.54
CA THR A 51 3.89 -17.41 11.66
C THR A 51 3.01 -16.61 12.63
N PRO A 52 2.19 -17.25 13.47
CA PRO A 52 1.38 -16.55 14.47
C PRO A 52 2.24 -15.68 15.41
N ALA A 53 3.38 -16.20 15.86
CA ALA A 53 4.30 -15.50 16.74
C ALA A 53 4.88 -14.24 16.06
N LEU A 54 5.35 -14.36 14.82
CA LEU A 54 5.91 -13.23 14.08
C LEU A 54 4.83 -12.19 13.75
N LEU A 55 3.61 -12.62 13.41
CA LEU A 55 2.51 -11.69 13.17
C LEU A 55 2.20 -10.86 14.43
N LEU A 56 2.09 -11.52 15.58
CA LEU A 56 1.84 -10.86 16.85
C LEU A 56 2.95 -9.88 17.20
N GLU A 57 4.21 -10.29 17.08
CA GLU A 57 5.39 -9.44 17.31
C GLU A 57 5.34 -8.17 16.45
N ARG A 58 5.05 -8.30 15.14
CA ARG A 58 4.97 -7.16 14.22
C ARG A 58 3.84 -6.20 14.58
N ILE A 59 2.66 -6.73 14.93
CA ILE A 59 1.52 -5.90 15.35
C ILE A 59 1.87 -5.17 16.65
N GLN A 60 2.42 -5.85 17.66
CA GLN A 60 2.81 -5.24 18.93
C GLN A 60 3.87 -4.14 18.74
N SER A 61 4.88 -4.39 17.91
CA SER A 61 5.92 -3.40 17.59
C SER A 61 5.34 -2.15 16.93
N LEU A 62 4.35 -2.28 16.04
CA LEU A 62 3.69 -1.15 15.41
C LEU A 62 2.81 -0.37 16.40
N LEU A 63 2.02 -1.08 17.21
CA LEU A 63 1.12 -0.45 18.19
C LEU A 63 1.86 0.23 19.35
N ALA A 64 3.07 -0.23 19.67
CA ALA A 64 3.91 0.39 20.70
C ALA A 64 4.43 1.79 20.31
N ASP A 65 4.35 2.17 19.03
CA ASP A 65 4.82 3.46 18.53
C ASP A 65 3.73 4.18 17.68
N PRO A 66 2.77 4.85 18.34
CA PRO A 66 1.74 5.63 17.65
C PRO A 66 2.30 6.76 16.78
N GLY A 67 3.47 7.31 17.15
CA GLY A 67 4.14 8.37 16.39
C GLY A 67 4.60 7.86 15.02
N ARG A 68 5.23 6.69 15.00
CA ARG A 68 5.59 5.98 13.77
C ARG A 68 4.37 5.61 12.94
N LEU A 69 3.28 5.15 13.54
CA LEU A 69 2.04 4.84 12.79
C LEU A 69 1.46 6.09 12.12
N LYS A 70 1.50 7.23 12.81
CA LYS A 70 1.08 8.51 12.23
C LYS A 70 1.97 8.90 11.05
N GLU A 71 3.29 8.84 11.21
CA GLU A 71 4.23 9.13 10.11
C GLU A 71 3.99 8.19 8.92
N MET A 72 3.84 6.89 9.17
CA MET A 72 3.53 5.92 8.12
C MET A 72 2.24 6.30 7.36
N GLY A 73 1.18 6.70 8.05
CA GLY A 73 -0.05 7.17 7.40
C GLY A 73 0.17 8.41 6.52
N GLU A 74 0.91 9.41 7.03
CA GLU A 74 1.28 10.62 6.29
C GLU A 74 2.11 10.28 5.05
N ARG A 75 3.08 9.36 5.17
CA ARG A 75 3.89 8.86 4.05
C ARG A 75 3.06 8.12 3.03
N ALA A 76 2.13 7.25 3.44
CA ALA A 76 1.23 6.56 2.53
C ALA A 76 0.39 7.55 1.72
N ARG A 77 -0.07 8.63 2.35
CA ARG A 77 -0.85 9.69 1.69
C ARG A 77 -0.09 10.40 0.59
N THR A 78 1.24 10.45 0.62
CA THR A 78 2.03 11.06 -0.46
C THR A 78 1.94 10.31 -1.80
N LEU A 79 1.50 9.05 -1.78
CA LEU A 79 1.31 8.21 -2.96
C LEU A 79 -0.11 8.29 -3.54
N ALA A 80 -1.01 9.01 -2.86
CA ALA A 80 -2.40 9.17 -3.26
C ALA A 80 -2.49 9.97 -4.58
N VAL A 81 -3.38 9.55 -5.48
CA VAL A 81 -3.70 10.28 -6.73
C VAL A 81 -5.21 10.55 -6.73
N PRO A 82 -5.67 11.62 -6.05
CA PRO A 82 -7.10 11.84 -5.83
C PRO A 82 -7.91 12.08 -7.11
N ASP A 83 -7.26 12.59 -8.15
CA ASP A 83 -7.85 12.98 -9.43
C ASP A 83 -7.62 11.95 -10.55
N ALA A 84 -7.29 10.70 -10.19
CA ALA A 84 -6.93 9.66 -11.17
C ALA A 84 -8.05 9.40 -12.19
N ALA A 85 -9.31 9.47 -11.77
CA ALA A 85 -10.46 9.27 -12.65
C ALA A 85 -10.62 10.42 -13.65
N GLU A 86 -10.53 11.67 -13.21
CA GLU A 86 -10.60 12.85 -14.08
C GLU A 86 -9.47 12.87 -15.11
N ARG A 87 -8.25 12.52 -14.68
CA ARG A 87 -7.08 12.42 -15.57
C ARG A 87 -7.29 11.35 -16.65
N LEU A 88 -7.85 10.19 -16.28
CA LEU A 88 -8.15 9.13 -17.23
C LEU A 88 -9.21 9.56 -18.25
N VAL A 89 -10.29 10.19 -17.78
CA VAL A 89 -11.36 10.71 -18.67
C VAL A 89 -10.80 11.72 -19.66
N THR A 90 -9.93 12.63 -19.20
CA THR A 90 -9.29 13.64 -20.06
C THR A 90 -8.51 12.98 -21.20
N ILE A 91 -7.66 11.99 -20.89
CA ILE A 91 -6.85 11.28 -21.89
C ILE A 91 -7.73 10.54 -22.91
N LEU A 92 -8.81 9.89 -22.45
CA LEU A 92 -9.74 9.16 -23.32
C LEU A 92 -10.44 10.11 -24.30
N LEU A 93 -10.91 11.26 -23.83
CA LEU A 93 -11.58 12.26 -24.68
C LEU A 93 -10.64 12.92 -25.68
N GLU A 94 -9.39 13.20 -25.29
CA GLU A 94 -8.36 13.72 -26.20
C GLU A 94 -8.02 12.71 -27.31
N THR A 95 -7.92 11.43 -26.95
CA THR A 95 -7.58 10.36 -27.90
C THR A 95 -8.74 10.08 -28.85
N ALA A 96 -9.98 10.09 -28.36
CA ALA A 96 -11.16 9.84 -29.19
C ALA A 96 -11.48 10.94 -30.21
N ARG A 97 -10.90 12.14 -30.04
CA ARG A 97 -11.04 13.28 -30.97
C ARG A 97 -9.98 13.28 -32.08
N ARG A 98 -9.02 12.35 -32.04
CA ARG A 98 -8.02 12.12 -33.09
C ARG A 98 -8.50 11.04 -34.04
#